data_AF-A0A7S4UFP8-F1
#
_entry.id   AF-A0A7S4UFP8-F1
#
_cell.length_a   1.000
_cell.length_b   1.000
_cell.length_c   1.000
_cell.angle_alpha   90.00
_cell.angle_beta   90.00
_cell.angle_gamma   90.00
#
_symmetry.space_group_name_H-M   'P 1'
#
loop_
_entity.id
_entity.type
_entity.pdbx_description
1 polymer ?
#
loop_
_entity_poly.entity_id
_entity_poly.type
_entity_poly.pdbx_seq_one_letter_code
_entity_poly.pdbx_strand_id
1 'polypeptide(L)'
;PERGGAAPIEPRYEGWLEGGEIERVDCSDSCGFHRAVELIRRREPVVLENLDLLPPVKKWSVEYLEAHMTDWPGMHVLRSAKAESRYLYYFADRPDRDAAAHRGAPRRACEDLRMSFAAFLRTSREDCRHSHYLQAPLCERAPGGGTACQPSRGSAGGERGA
;
A
#
# COMPACT_ATOMS: atom_id res chain seq x y z
N PRO A 1 40.63 5.96 -0.26
CA PRO A 1 39.35 6.70 -0.28
C PRO A 1 38.31 5.98 0.57
N GLU A 2 38.20 6.39 1.83
CA GLU A 2 37.20 5.88 2.76
C GLU A 2 35.82 6.34 2.29
N ARG A 3 34.91 5.39 2.05
CA ARG A 3 33.52 5.70 1.71
C ARG A 3 32.90 6.33 2.94
N GLY A 4 32.66 7.64 2.89
CA GLY A 4 31.90 8.36 3.90
C GLY A 4 30.59 7.64 4.14
N GLY A 5 30.46 7.01 5.31
CA GLY A 5 29.23 6.37 5.73
C GLY A 5 28.15 7.43 5.77
N ALA A 6 27.09 7.24 4.98
CA ALA A 6 25.90 8.06 5.10
C ALA A 6 25.43 7.98 6.55
N ALA A 7 25.24 9.14 7.19
CA ALA A 7 24.69 9.20 8.53
C ALA A 7 23.36 8.42 8.55
N PRO A 8 23.10 7.62 9.59
CA PRO A 8 21.84 6.91 9.71
C PRO A 8 20.70 7.93 9.64
N ILE A 9 19.77 7.72 8.72
CA ILE A 9 18.54 8.49 8.65
C ILE A 9 17.75 8.07 9.89
N GLU A 10 17.77 8.90 10.94
CA GLU A 10 16.84 8.71 12.05
C GLU A 10 15.42 8.86 11.50
N PRO A 11 14.58 7.81 11.60
CA PRO A 11 13.18 7.95 11.23
C PRO A 11 12.56 8.98 12.18
N ARG A 12 12.22 10.16 11.64
CA ARG A 12 11.46 11.18 12.36
C ARG A 12 10.01 10.72 12.49
N TYR A 13 9.75 9.79 13.41
CA TYR A 13 8.43 9.65 13.99
C TYR A 13 8.32 10.73 15.06
N GLU A 14 7.82 11.90 14.66
CA GLU A 14 7.57 12.98 15.60
C GLU A 14 6.39 12.55 16.49
N GLY A 15 6.58 12.45 17.80
CA GLY A 15 5.59 11.84 18.72
C GLY A 15 4.20 12.50 18.74
N TRP A 16 4.04 13.69 18.15
CA TRP A 16 2.71 14.29 17.93
C TRP A 16 1.91 13.64 16.79
N LEU A 17 2.57 12.85 15.92
CA LEU A 17 1.91 12.02 14.89
C LEU A 17 1.22 10.79 15.50
N GLU A 18 1.50 10.44 16.75
CA GLU A 18 0.78 9.42 17.49
C GLU A 18 -0.33 10.08 18.33
N GLY A 19 -1.59 9.76 18.03
CA GLY A 19 -2.74 10.18 18.84
C GLY A 19 -3.25 11.61 18.62
N GLY A 20 -2.68 12.37 17.67
CA GLY A 20 -3.24 13.66 17.23
C GLY A 20 -4.51 13.51 16.40
N GLU A 21 -5.42 14.48 16.49
CA GLU A 21 -6.57 14.56 15.58
C GLU A 21 -6.12 15.05 14.20
N ILE A 22 -6.50 14.33 13.15
CA ILE A 22 -6.28 14.75 11.76
C ILE A 22 -7.49 15.58 11.33
N GLU A 23 -7.26 16.79 10.83
CA GLU A 23 -8.34 17.67 10.35
C GLU A 23 -9.14 16.96 9.26
N ARG A 24 -10.47 16.95 9.43
CA ARG A 24 -11.43 16.39 8.47
C ARG A 24 -12.13 17.55 7.78
N VAL A 25 -12.04 17.61 6.46
CA VAL A 25 -12.57 18.72 5.67
C VAL A 25 -13.61 18.21 4.68
N ASP A 26 -14.84 18.71 4.81
CA ASP A 26 -15.92 18.47 3.86
C ASP A 26 -15.58 19.14 2.52
N CYS A 27 -15.36 18.35 1.48
CA CYS A 27 -15.01 18.82 0.13
C CYS A 27 -16.21 18.80 -0.82
N SER A 28 -17.45 18.82 -0.31
CA SER A 28 -18.66 18.91 -1.13
C SER A 28 -18.83 20.26 -1.84
N ASP A 29 -18.14 21.30 -1.37
CA ASP A 29 -18.10 22.63 -1.99
C ASP A 29 -16.67 23.13 -2.26
N SER A 30 -16.57 24.26 -2.96
CA SER A 30 -15.29 24.86 -3.32
C SER A 30 -14.52 25.42 -2.12
N CYS A 31 -15.20 25.87 -1.07
CA CYS A 31 -14.58 26.45 0.11
C CYS A 31 -13.79 25.38 0.87
N GLY A 32 -14.44 24.25 1.18
CA GLY A 32 -13.81 23.11 1.83
C GLY A 32 -12.70 22.49 0.97
N PHE A 33 -12.92 22.37 -0.34
CA PHE A 33 -11.87 21.91 -1.24
C PHE A 33 -10.63 22.83 -1.23
N HIS A 34 -10.81 24.15 -1.27
CA HIS A 34 -9.71 25.10 -1.17
C HIS A 34 -8.96 24.99 0.16
N ARG A 35 -9.69 24.85 1.28
CA ARG A 35 -9.10 24.62 2.61
C ARG A 35 -8.24 23.35 2.63
N ALA A 36 -8.73 22.25 2.08
CA ALA A 36 -7.96 21.01 1.99
C ALA A 36 -6.67 21.18 1.17
N VAL A 37 -6.73 21.90 0.05
CA VAL A 37 -5.55 22.20 -0.79
C VAL A 37 -4.52 23.04 -0.03
N GLU A 38 -4.95 23.98 0.82
CA GLU A 38 -4.04 24.77 1.66
C GLU A 38 -3.29 23.91 2.68
N LEU A 39 -3.98 22.99 3.36
CA LEU A 39 -3.37 22.03 4.29
C LEU A 39 -2.33 21.15 3.58
N ILE A 40 -2.69 20.62 2.41
CA ILE A 40 -1.77 19.81 1.57
C ILE A 40 -0.54 20.61 1.17
N ARG A 41 -0.70 21.88 0.77
CA ARG A 41 0.43 22.77 0.42
C ARG A 41 1.39 23.00 1.60
N ARG A 42 0.86 22.99 2.82
CA ARG A 42 1.64 23.10 4.07
C ARG A 42 2.26 21.77 4.52
N ARG A 43 2.00 20.67 3.79
CA ARG A 43 2.41 19.31 4.14
C ARG A 43 1.78 18.81 5.44
N GLU A 44 0.59 19.30 5.76
CA GLU A 44 -0.20 18.86 6.92
C GLU A 44 -1.10 17.68 6.52
N PRO A 45 -1.22 16.62 7.34
CA PRO A 45 -2.14 15.53 7.09
C PRO A 45 -3.59 16.01 7.18
N VAL A 46 -4.44 15.58 6.25
CA VAL A 46 -5.86 15.96 6.18
C VAL A 46 -6.70 14.78 5.67
N VAL A 47 -7.90 14.60 6.22
CA VAL A 47 -8.92 13.69 5.70
C VAL A 47 -9.90 14.49 4.85
N LEU A 48 -10.01 14.15 3.57
CA LEU A 48 -10.94 14.79 2.64
C LEU A 48 -12.26 14.00 2.62
N GLU A 49 -13.33 14.63 3.06
CA GLU A 49 -14.68 14.02 3.09
C GLU A 49 -15.52 14.49 1.91
N ASN A 50 -16.55 13.71 1.55
CA ASN A 50 -17.53 14.05 0.51
C ASN A 50 -16.95 14.47 -0.84
N LEU A 51 -15.72 14.06 -1.15
CA LEU A 51 -15.22 14.09 -2.51
C LEU A 51 -16.17 13.24 -3.37
N ASP A 52 -16.52 13.73 -4.56
CA ASP A 52 -17.18 12.92 -5.57
C ASP A 52 -16.16 11.90 -6.11
N LEU A 53 -15.89 10.90 -5.28
CA LEU A 53 -14.97 9.82 -5.58
C LEU A 53 -15.59 8.97 -6.69
N LEU A 54 -14.69 8.41 -7.50
CA LEU A 54 -15.01 7.60 -8.66
C LEU A 54 -16.06 6.49 -8.35
N PRO A 55 -16.74 5.94 -9.38
CA PRO A 55 -17.69 4.84 -9.25
C PRO A 55 -17.28 3.62 -8.38
N PRO A 56 -15.99 3.26 -8.21
CA PRO A 56 -15.57 2.18 -7.33
C PRO A 56 -16.16 2.20 -5.91
N VAL A 57 -16.29 3.38 -5.29
CA VAL A 57 -16.78 3.49 -3.90
C VAL A 57 -18.23 2.99 -3.77
N LYS A 58 -19.01 3.07 -4.85
CA LYS A 58 -20.42 2.63 -4.87
C LYS A 58 -20.60 1.16 -5.27
N LYS A 59 -19.57 0.52 -5.84
CA LYS A 59 -19.70 -0.80 -6.50
C LYS A 59 -18.80 -1.89 -5.95
N TRP A 60 -17.66 -1.54 -5.35
CA TRP A 60 -16.69 -2.54 -4.91
C TRP A 60 -17.12 -3.20 -3.60
N SER A 61 -17.89 -4.28 -3.72
CA SER A 61 -18.05 -5.28 -2.68
C SER A 61 -17.07 -6.45 -2.89
N VAL A 62 -16.92 -7.31 -1.88
CA VAL A 62 -16.09 -8.52 -2.00
C VAL A 62 -16.60 -9.40 -3.14
N GLU A 63 -17.92 -9.57 -3.23
CA GLU A 63 -18.60 -10.37 -4.26
C GLU A 63 -18.41 -9.75 -5.64
N TYR A 64 -18.52 -8.42 -5.74
CA TYR A 64 -18.29 -7.71 -6.99
C TYR A 64 -16.85 -7.92 -7.47
N LEU A 65 -15.88 -7.76 -6.58
CA LEU A 65 -14.47 -7.96 -6.90
C LEU A 65 -14.21 -9.43 -7.27
N GLU A 66 -14.75 -10.40 -6.51
CA GLU A 66 -14.61 -11.83 -6.79
C GLU A 66 -15.13 -12.20 -8.18
N ALA A 67 -16.26 -11.61 -8.61
CA ALA A 67 -16.84 -11.85 -9.93
C ALA A 67 -16.09 -11.18 -11.09
N HIS A 68 -15.33 -10.10 -10.85
CA HIS A 68 -14.72 -9.29 -11.91
C HIS A 68 -13.19 -9.33 -11.93
N MET A 69 -12.55 -9.78 -10.86
CA MET A 69 -11.10 -9.97 -10.79
C MET A 69 -10.70 -11.20 -11.60
N THR A 70 -9.53 -11.14 -12.22
CA THR A 70 -8.91 -12.30 -12.89
C THR A 70 -8.27 -13.22 -11.86
N ASP A 71 -8.17 -14.51 -12.18
CA ASP A 71 -7.40 -15.51 -11.42
C ASP A 71 -5.87 -15.36 -11.56
N TRP A 72 -5.37 -14.14 -11.70
CA TRP A 72 -3.95 -13.86 -11.81
C TRP A 72 -3.25 -14.12 -10.48
N PRO A 73 -2.28 -15.06 -10.39
CA PRO A 73 -1.69 -15.50 -9.13
C PRO A 73 -0.58 -14.56 -8.60
N GLY A 74 -0.45 -13.36 -9.16
CA GLY A 74 0.66 -12.45 -8.86
C GLY A 74 0.40 -11.43 -7.76
N MET A 75 -0.79 -11.44 -7.15
CA MET A 75 -1.11 -10.48 -6.09
C MET A 75 -0.25 -10.76 -4.86
N HIS A 76 0.22 -9.69 -4.23
CA HIS A 76 1.04 -9.76 -3.04
C HIS A 76 0.14 -9.82 -1.81
N VAL A 77 0.25 -10.88 -1.01
CA VAL A 77 -0.54 -11.06 0.21
C VAL A 77 0.41 -11.25 1.37
N LEU A 78 0.28 -10.41 2.39
CA LEU A 78 1.00 -10.58 3.64
C LEU A 78 0.13 -11.37 4.62
N ARG A 79 0.66 -12.47 5.16
CA ARG A 79 0.04 -13.25 6.24
C ARG A 79 0.74 -12.95 7.56
N SER A 80 0.02 -12.58 8.62
CA SER A 80 0.65 -12.36 9.94
C SER A 80 1.23 -13.68 10.49
N ALA A 81 2.39 -13.64 11.15
CA ALA A 81 3.02 -14.85 11.71
C ALA A 81 2.46 -15.26 13.10
N LYS A 82 1.67 -14.38 13.73
CA LYS A 82 1.02 -14.56 15.04
C LYS A 82 -0.31 -13.80 15.07
N ALA A 83 -0.99 -13.86 16.22
CA ALA A 83 -2.19 -13.06 16.52
C ALA A 83 -1.96 -11.54 16.52
N GLU A 84 -0.71 -11.08 16.50
CA GLU A 84 -0.41 -9.66 16.29
C GLU A 84 -0.62 -9.31 14.81
N SER A 85 -1.62 -8.50 14.50
CA SER A 85 -1.92 -7.97 13.15
C SER A 85 -0.88 -6.92 12.71
N ARG A 86 0.40 -7.28 12.74
CA ARG A 86 1.53 -6.42 12.34
C ARG A 86 2.06 -6.88 10.99
N TYR A 87 1.97 -5.99 10.00
CA TYR A 87 2.53 -6.18 8.67
C TYR A 87 3.74 -5.26 8.52
N LEU A 88 4.91 -5.85 8.27
CA LEU A 88 6.15 -5.10 8.05
C LEU A 88 6.52 -5.17 6.57
N TYR A 89 6.84 -4.01 6.01
CA TYR A 89 7.24 -3.88 4.62
C TYR A 89 8.75 -4.02 4.52
N TYR A 90 9.20 -5.08 3.84
CA TYR A 90 10.61 -5.30 3.57
C TYR A 90 10.90 -5.02 2.10
N PHE A 91 11.88 -4.16 1.83
CA PHE A 91 12.40 -3.93 0.49
C PHE A 91 13.64 -4.80 0.29
N ALA A 92 13.49 -5.91 -0.43
CA ALA A 92 14.58 -6.87 -0.65
C ALA A 92 15.78 -6.24 -1.38
N ASP A 93 15.54 -5.25 -2.24
CA ASP A 93 16.55 -4.50 -2.99
C ASP A 93 17.18 -3.34 -2.18
N ARG A 94 16.62 -3.02 -1.00
CA ARG A 94 17.07 -1.93 -0.14
C ARG A 94 17.03 -2.34 1.33
N PRO A 95 17.83 -3.35 1.74
CA PRO A 95 17.88 -3.81 3.13
C PRO A 95 18.23 -2.68 4.12
N ASP A 96 18.93 -1.65 3.65
CA ASP A 96 19.37 -0.51 4.46
C ASP A 96 18.29 0.59 4.61
N ARG A 97 17.22 0.56 3.79
CA ARG A 97 16.04 1.46 3.93
C ARG A 97 14.91 0.83 4.73
N ASP A 98 15.18 -0.31 5.36
CA ASP A 98 14.26 -0.97 6.26
C ASP A 98 14.04 -0.07 7.49
N ALA A 99 13.09 0.86 7.41
CA ALA A 99 12.74 1.74 8.52
C ALA A 99 12.15 0.95 9.71
N ALA A 100 11.83 -0.33 9.52
CA ALA A 100 11.51 -1.25 10.60
C ALA A 100 12.76 -1.80 11.32
N ALA A 101 13.97 -1.32 10.98
CA ALA A 101 15.23 -1.61 11.69
C ALA A 101 15.30 -1.01 13.11
N HIS A 102 14.20 -1.04 13.86
CA HIS A 102 14.30 -1.13 15.30
C HIS A 102 15.12 -2.39 15.63
N ARG A 103 16.31 -2.23 16.23
CA ARG A 103 17.13 -3.36 16.72
C ARG A 103 16.23 -4.27 17.56
N GLY A 104 15.89 -5.44 17.03
CA GLY A 104 15.07 -6.45 17.71
C GLY A 104 13.66 -6.67 17.12
N ALA A 105 13.21 -5.88 16.14
CA ALA A 105 11.96 -6.15 15.45
C ALA A 105 12.06 -7.52 14.74
N PRO A 106 11.14 -8.47 14.98
CA PRO A 106 11.23 -9.78 14.38
C PRO A 106 11.07 -9.66 12.86
N ARG A 107 12.13 -10.01 12.12
CA ARG A 107 12.17 -10.13 10.65
C ARG A 107 11.10 -11.07 10.05
N ARG A 108 10.29 -11.69 10.89
CA ARG A 108 9.25 -12.67 10.55
C ARG A 108 7.88 -12.27 11.10
N ALA A 109 7.55 -10.98 11.14
CA ALA A 109 6.22 -10.53 11.57
C ALA A 109 5.12 -10.99 10.61
N CYS A 110 5.45 -11.17 9.34
CA CYS A 110 4.56 -11.68 8.31
C CYS A 110 5.30 -12.54 7.28
N GLU A 111 4.54 -13.35 6.56
CA GLU A 111 4.97 -14.12 5.39
C GLU A 111 4.44 -13.46 4.12
N ASP A 112 5.26 -13.39 3.08
CA ASP A 112 4.89 -12.92 1.74
C ASP A 112 4.38 -14.11 0.92
N LEU A 113 3.14 -14.01 0.45
CA LEU A 113 2.45 -14.99 -0.37
C LEU A 113 2.09 -14.38 -1.73
N ARG A 114 2.15 -15.21 -2.78
CA ARG A 114 1.67 -14.87 -4.12
C ARG A 114 0.48 -15.74 -4.48
N MET A 115 -0.66 -15.10 -4.70
CA MET A 115 -1.91 -15.82 -5.00
C MET A 115 -2.89 -14.97 -5.82
N SER A 116 -3.95 -15.61 -6.31
CA SER A 116 -5.06 -14.89 -6.95
C SER A 116 -6.02 -14.30 -5.91
N PHE A 117 -6.90 -13.40 -6.35
CA PHE A 117 -7.92 -12.84 -5.47
C PHE A 117 -8.84 -13.92 -4.88
N ALA A 118 -9.28 -14.88 -5.69
CA ALA A 118 -10.09 -16.00 -5.25
C ALA A 118 -9.36 -16.88 -4.21
N ALA A 119 -8.08 -17.15 -4.43
CA ALA A 119 -7.25 -17.88 -3.49
C ALA A 119 -7.07 -17.09 -2.17
N PHE A 120 -6.89 -15.77 -2.23
CA PHE A 120 -6.83 -14.90 -1.05
C PHE A 120 -8.12 -14.97 -0.23
N LEU A 121 -9.29 -14.87 -0.87
CA LEU A 121 -10.57 -14.96 -0.16
C LEU A 121 -10.76 -16.33 0.50
N ARG A 122 -10.44 -17.42 -0.21
CA ARG A 122 -10.52 -18.78 0.34
C ARG A 122 -9.57 -18.95 1.53
N THR A 123 -8.29 -18.61 1.37
CA THR A 123 -7.29 -18.71 2.44
C THR A 123 -7.66 -17.86 3.65
N SER A 124 -8.15 -16.64 3.45
CA SER A 124 -8.58 -15.77 4.56
C SER A 124 -9.80 -16.30 5.32
N ARG A 125 -10.68 -17.05 4.65
CA ARG A 125 -11.84 -17.70 5.28
C ARG A 125 -11.44 -18.98 6.04
N GLU A 126 -10.50 -19.75 5.50
CA GLU A 126 -10.05 -21.03 6.07
C GLU A 126 -9.04 -20.86 7.21
N ASP A 127 -8.12 -19.89 7.10
CA ASP A 127 -7.06 -19.63 8.08
C ASP A 127 -7.45 -18.49 9.04
N CYS A 128 -8.37 -18.77 9.96
CA CYS A 128 -8.84 -17.80 10.94
C CYS A 128 -7.82 -17.44 12.04
N ARG A 129 -6.66 -18.10 12.06
CA ARG A 129 -5.61 -17.86 13.06
C ARG A 129 -4.68 -16.72 12.67
N HIS A 130 -4.65 -16.36 11.40
CA HIS A 130 -3.79 -15.33 10.85
C HIS A 130 -4.62 -14.24 10.18
N SER A 131 -4.16 -13.00 10.31
CA SER A 131 -4.69 -11.92 9.51
C SER A 131 -4.00 -11.91 8.15
N HIS A 132 -4.74 -11.61 7.10
CA HIS A 132 -4.23 -11.54 5.73
C HIS A 132 -4.42 -10.12 5.18
N TYR A 133 -3.42 -9.60 4.49
CA TYR A 133 -3.44 -8.26 3.92
C TYR A 133 -3.02 -8.28 2.44
N LEU A 134 -3.98 -7.99 1.57
CA LEU A 134 -3.80 -7.97 0.12
C LEU A 134 -3.26 -6.61 -0.34
N GLN A 135 -2.23 -6.65 -1.18
CA GLN A 135 -1.64 -5.49 -1.82
C GLN A 135 -1.45 -5.78 -3.30
N ALA A 136 -2.08 -5.01 -4.16
CA ALA A 136 -1.93 -5.17 -5.59
C ALA A 136 -1.93 -3.81 -6.27
N PRO A 137 -0.93 -3.51 -7.13
CA PRO A 137 -1.10 -2.43 -8.08
C PRO A 137 -2.26 -2.80 -9.02
N LEU A 138 -3.14 -1.83 -9.29
CA LEU A 138 -4.17 -2.02 -10.30
C LEU A 138 -3.52 -1.98 -11.68
N CYS A 139 -3.62 -3.07 -12.42
CA CYS A 139 -3.11 -3.19 -13.79
C CYS A 139 -4.26 -3.19 -14.78
N GLU A 140 -4.06 -2.59 -15.95
CA GLU A 140 -5.00 -2.74 -17.06
C GLU A 140 -5.06 -4.20 -17.51
N ARG A 141 -6.28 -4.66 -17.79
CA ARG A 141 -6.48 -5.99 -18.36
C ARG A 141 -5.99 -5.96 -19.80
N ALA A 142 -5.08 -6.86 -20.17
CA ALA A 142 -4.61 -6.97 -21.55
C ALA A 142 -5.82 -7.18 -22.49
N PRO A 143 -5.94 -6.41 -23.58
CA PRO A 143 -7.00 -6.62 -24.57
C PRO A 143 -6.80 -8.00 -25.20
N GLY A 144 -7.69 -8.96 -24.90
CA GLY A 144 -7.60 -10.34 -25.40
C GLY A 144 -7.89 -11.44 -24.37
N GLY A 145 -8.21 -11.11 -23.11
CA GLY A 145 -8.66 -12.11 -22.13
C GLY A 145 -7.57 -13.08 -21.64
N GLY A 146 -6.31 -12.87 -22.04
CA GLY A 146 -5.17 -13.62 -21.54
C GLY A 146 -4.91 -13.33 -20.06
N THR A 147 -4.60 -14.36 -19.30
CA THR A 147 -4.32 -14.38 -17.85
C THR A 147 -3.09 -13.59 -17.40
N ALA A 148 -2.36 -12.95 -18.32
CA ALA A 148 -1.17 -12.19 -18.00
C ALA A 148 -1.47 -10.69 -17.94
N CYS A 149 -1.78 -10.18 -16.75
CA CYS A 149 -1.52 -8.77 -16.44
C CYS A 149 0.00 -8.58 -16.48
N GLN A 150 0.53 -8.02 -17.57
CA GLN A 150 1.89 -7.52 -17.55
C GLN A 150 1.91 -6.30 -16.63
N PRO A 151 2.76 -6.26 -15.58
CA PRO A 151 2.95 -5.02 -14.85
C PRO A 151 3.38 -3.96 -15.87
N SER A 152 2.70 -2.81 -15.87
CA SER A 152 3.11 -1.70 -16.70
C SER A 152 4.59 -1.45 -16.39
N ARG A 153 5.45 -1.67 -17.38
CA ARG A 153 6.86 -1.31 -17.27
C ARG A 153 6.85 0.20 -17.14
N GLY A 154 6.90 0.71 -15.90
CA GLY A 154 7.10 2.12 -15.65
C GLY A 154 8.30 2.54 -16.49
N SER A 155 8.08 3.50 -17.38
CA SER A 155 9.07 3.96 -18.34
C SER A 155 10.39 4.17 -17.62
N ALA A 156 11.34 3.26 -17.82
CA ALA A 156 12.69 3.41 -17.32
C ALA A 156 13.19 4.73 -17.90
N GLY A 157 13.51 5.66 -17.00
CA GLY A 157 13.98 6.98 -17.35
C GLY A 157 15.07 6.87 -18.40
N GLY A 158 14.89 7.59 -19.50
CA GLY A 158 15.84 7.61 -20.59
C GLY A 158 17.23 7.90 -20.09
N GLU A 159 18.16 7.01 -20.43
CA GLU A 159 19.58 7.31 -20.49
C GLU A 159 19.75 8.53 -21.42
N ARG A 160 19.94 9.72 -20.83
CA ARG A 160 20.57 10.81 -21.56
C ARG A 160 22.07 10.62 -21.40
N GLY A 161 22.68 10.23 -22.51
CA GLY A 161 24.11 10.06 -22.66
C GLY A 161 24.89 11.35 -22.37
N ALA A 162 26.16 11.10 -22.08
CA ALA A 162 27.23 12.06 -21.90
C ALA A 162 27.44 12.98 -23.11
#